data_AF-A0A7W9CMW0-F1
#
_entry.id   AF-A0A7W9CMW0-F1
#
_cell.length_a   1.000
_cell.length_b   1.000
_cell.length_c   1.000
_cell.angle_alpha   90.00
_cell.angle_beta   90.00
_cell.angle_gamma   90.00
#
_symmetry.space_group_name_H-M   'P 1'
#
loop_
_entity.id
_entity.type
_entity.pdbx_description
1 polymer ?
#
loop_
_entity_poly.entity_id
_entity_poly.type
_entity_poly.pdbx_seq_one_letter_code
_entity_poly.pdbx_strand_id
1 'polypeptide(L)'
;MIVNGKPKSYSGQGNFWGNILVTAVCFVLFVGSLYAMGWWDFENAWIPGIAALVLATLAFIIPQGVIGRGDTVDHEAIHAEATVARRGH
;
A
#
# COMPACT_ATOMS: atom_id res chain seq x y z
N MET A 1 -20.65 -0.72 -11.18
CA MET A 1 -20.04 -0.92 -12.51
C MET A 1 -19.87 -2.42 -12.76
N ILE A 2 -20.76 -3.02 -13.55
CA ILE A 2 -20.69 -4.41 -13.99
C ILE A 2 -19.85 -4.41 -15.27
N VAL A 3 -18.72 -5.12 -15.29
CA VAL A 3 -17.94 -5.34 -16.51
C VAL A 3 -18.10 -6.82 -16.84
N ASN A 4 -18.61 -7.16 -18.03
CA ASN A 4 -18.88 -8.54 -18.46
C ASN A 4 -19.81 -9.35 -17.53
N GLY A 5 -20.99 -8.79 -17.18
CA GLY A 5 -22.07 -9.54 -16.52
C GLY A 5 -21.81 -10.00 -15.09
N LYS A 6 -20.65 -9.68 -14.49
CA LYS A 6 -20.37 -9.88 -13.07
C LYS A 6 -20.11 -8.54 -12.37
N PRO A 7 -20.61 -8.35 -11.14
CA PRO A 7 -20.26 -7.17 -10.36
C PRO A 7 -18.73 -7.14 -10.21
N LYS A 8 -18.10 -6.06 -10.70
CA LYS A 8 -16.66 -5.83 -10.50
C LYS A 8 -16.47 -5.60 -9.00
N SER A 9 -16.12 -6.66 -8.29
CA SER A 9 -15.87 -6.60 -6.86
C SER A 9 -14.55 -5.87 -6.65
N TYR A 10 -14.61 -4.61 -6.24
CA TYR A 10 -13.45 -3.77 -5.96
C TYR A 10 -12.77 -4.14 -4.62
N SER A 11 -13.21 -5.19 -3.94
CA SER A 11 -12.79 -5.55 -2.58
C SER A 11 -11.41 -6.22 -2.47
N GLY A 12 -10.51 -6.05 -3.45
CA GLY A 12 -9.18 -6.68 -3.40
C GLY A 12 -9.23 -8.22 -3.52
N GLN A 13 -10.27 -8.75 -4.16
CA GLN A 13 -10.46 -10.18 -4.40
C GLN A 13 -9.37 -10.69 -5.38
N GLY A 14 -8.22 -11.06 -4.83
CA GLY A 14 -7.10 -11.61 -5.60
C GLY A 14 -5.73 -11.51 -4.95
N ASN A 15 -5.54 -10.65 -3.94
CA ASN A 15 -4.19 -10.40 -3.39
C ASN A 15 -4.08 -10.66 -1.87
N PHE A 16 -4.81 -11.64 -1.35
CA PHE A 16 -4.76 -12.03 0.07
C PHE A 16 -3.33 -12.33 0.54
N TRP A 17 -2.59 -13.10 -0.25
CA TRP A 17 -1.18 -13.41 0.02
C TRP A 17 -0.26 -12.19 -0.07
N GLY A 18 -0.51 -11.29 -1.03
CA GLY A 18 0.21 -10.02 -1.13
C GLY A 18 -0.04 -9.12 0.08
N ASN A 19 -1.29 -9.01 0.53
CA ASN A 19 -1.64 -8.23 1.72
C ASN A 19 -1.02 -8.82 2.98
N ILE A 20 -1.07 -10.15 3.16
CA ILE A 20 -0.43 -10.83 4.30
C ILE A 20 1.08 -10.59 4.31
N LEU A 21 1.74 -10.69 3.15
CA LEU A 21 3.17 -10.44 3.04
C LEU A 21 3.51 -8.99 3.44
N VAL A 22 2.76 -8.00 2.92
CA VAL A 22 2.93 -6.59 3.27
C VAL A 22 2.70 -6.36 4.75
N THR A 23 1.67 -6.95 5.34
CA THR A 23 1.40 -6.89 6.79
C THR A 23 2.56 -7.48 7.60
N ALA A 24 3.07 -8.64 7.21
CA ALA A 24 4.20 -9.27 7.90
C ALA A 24 5.46 -8.40 7.85
N VAL A 25 5.77 -7.81 6.69
CA VAL A 25 6.90 -6.89 6.52
C VAL A 25 6.76 -5.65 7.41
N CYS A 26 5.57 -5.02 7.43
CA CYS A 26 5.32 -3.86 8.27
C CYS A 26 5.42 -4.19 9.76
N PHE A 27 4.96 -5.38 10.15
CA PHE A 27 5.06 -5.85 11.53
C PHE A 27 6.51 -6.03 11.96
N VAL A 28 7.36 -6.63 11.12
CA VAL A 28 8.80 -6.78 11.39
C VAL A 28 9.48 -5.42 11.52
N LEU A 29 9.16 -4.46 10.66
CA LEU A 29 9.71 -3.10 10.73
C LEU A 29 9.27 -2.39 12.02
N PHE A 30 8.01 -2.55 12.42
CA PHE A 30 7.51 -2.01 13.68
C PHE A 30 8.24 -2.61 14.90
N VAL A 31 8.39 -3.93 14.96
CA VAL A 31 9.14 -4.60 16.04
C VAL A 31 10.61 -4.16 16.02
N GLY A 32 11.20 -3.99 14.83
CA GLY A 32 12.53 -3.42 14.67
C GLY A 32 12.67 -2.02 15.27
N SER A 33 11.67 -1.14 15.09
CA SER A 33 11.67 0.19 15.72
C SER A 33 11.61 0.10 17.24
N LEU A 34 10.79 -0.81 17.80
CA LEU A 34 10.73 -1.03 19.25
C LEU A 34 12.06 -1.56 19.81
N TYR A 35 12.70 -2.47 19.08
CA TYR A 35 14.00 -3.01 19.44
C TYR A 35 15.10 -1.95 19.38
N ALA A 36 15.10 -1.10 18.35
CA ALA A 36 16.00 0.04 18.24
C ALA A 36 15.86 0.99 19.45
N MET A 37 14.62 1.24 19.90
CA MET A 37 14.34 2.04 21.09
C MET A 37 14.84 1.41 22.40
N GLY A 38 14.99 0.09 22.45
CA GLY A 38 15.53 -0.62 23.62
C GLY A 38 16.99 -0.29 23.93
N TRP A 39 17.75 0.20 22.94
CA TRP A 39 19.13 0.65 23.12
C TRP A 39 19.26 2.17 23.24
N TRP A 40 18.15 2.86 23.49
CA TRP A 40 18.18 4.30 23.64
C TRP A 40 18.85 4.69 24.95
N ASP A 41 20.05 5.27 24.85
CA ASP A 41 20.82 5.80 25.96
C ASP A 41 21.15 7.28 25.74
N PHE A 42 21.34 8.05 26.80
CA PHE A 42 21.64 9.49 26.74
C PHE A 42 23.01 9.79 26.15
N GLU A 43 23.95 8.85 26.23
CA GLU A 43 25.29 8.98 25.65
C GLU A 43 25.27 8.78 24.12
N ASN A 44 24.35 7.96 23.60
CA ASN A 44 24.25 7.63 22.18
C ASN A 44 22.79 7.54 21.70
N ALA A 45 22.00 8.59 21.93
CA ALA A 45 20.58 8.63 21.58
C ALA A 45 20.31 8.67 20.06
N TRP A 46 21.25 9.20 19.28
CA TRP A 46 21.06 9.46 17.85
C TRP A 46 21.02 8.19 17.00
N ILE A 47 21.86 7.20 17.31
CA ILE A 47 21.92 5.94 16.57
C ILE A 47 20.59 5.16 16.65
N PRO A 48 20.07 4.82 17.85
CA PRO A 48 18.79 4.15 17.99
C PRO A 48 17.62 5.01 17.50
N GLY A 49 17.69 6.34 17.70
CA GLY A 49 16.66 7.27 17.22
C GLY A 49 16.53 7.31 15.69
N ILE A 50 17.64 7.47 14.98
CA ILE A 50 17.65 7.47 13.51
C ILE A 50 17.24 6.10 12.97
N ALA A 51 17.74 5.01 13.57
CA ALA A 51 17.37 3.66 13.17
C ALA A 51 15.85 3.44 13.27
N ALA A 52 15.25 3.81 14.40
CA ALA A 52 13.80 3.68 14.59
C ALA A 52 13.00 4.57 13.64
N LEU A 53 13.48 5.78 13.34
CA LEU A 53 12.83 6.71 12.42
C LEU A 53 12.86 6.19 10.97
N VAL A 54 13.99 5.63 10.54
CA VAL A 54 14.11 4.99 9.23
C VAL A 54 13.20 3.77 9.14
N LEU A 55 13.21 2.91 10.15
CA LEU A 55 12.36 1.72 10.20
C LEU A 55 10.86 2.08 10.17
N ALA A 56 10.46 3.11 10.92
CA ALA A 56 9.10 3.62 10.91
C ALA A 56 8.73 4.19 9.55
N THR A 57 9.61 4.97 8.93
CA THR A 57 9.39 5.55 7.59
C THR A 57 9.21 4.46 6.53
N LEU A 58 10.05 3.42 6.56
CA LEU A 58 9.94 2.28 5.67
C LEU A 58 8.62 1.52 5.86
N ALA A 59 8.14 1.39 7.10
CA ALA A 59 6.85 0.77 7.40
C ALA A 59 5.67 1.53 6.77
N PHE A 60 5.80 2.83 6.50
CA PHE A 60 4.79 3.62 5.79
C PHE A 60 4.96 3.56 4.26
N ILE A 61 6.19 3.65 3.76
CA ILE A 61 6.46 3.70 2.32
C ILE A 61 6.16 2.35 1.63
N ILE A 62 6.48 1.23 2.27
CA ILE A 62 6.35 -0.11 1.66
C ILE A 62 4.88 -0.43 1.32
N PRO A 63 3.89 -0.27 2.23
CA PRO A 63 2.48 -0.45 1.90
C PRO A 63 2.01 0.44 0.76
N GLN A 64 2.45 1.70 0.74
CA GLN A 64 2.07 2.67 -0.28
C GLN A 64 2.57 2.27 -1.68
N GLY A 65 3.76 1.65 -1.75
CA GLY A 65 4.30 1.13 -3.01
C GLY A 65 3.60 -0.14 -3.50
N VAL A 66 3.21 -1.04 -2.59
CA VAL A 66 2.70 -2.37 -2.96
C VAL A 66 1.19 -2.40 -3.19
N ILE A 67 0.40 -1.71 -2.35
CA ILE A 67 -1.06 -1.72 -2.46
C ILE A 67 -1.54 -0.83 -3.61
N GLY A 68 -0.65 0.02 -4.13
CA GLY A 68 -0.96 0.98 -5.18
C GLY A 68 -1.77 2.16 -4.62
N ARG A 69 -1.59 3.33 -5.23
CA ARG A 69 -2.50 4.47 -4.99
C ARG A 69 -3.89 4.00 -5.41
N GLY A 70 -4.79 3.81 -4.46
CA GLY A 70 -6.10 3.18 -4.66
C GLY A 70 -7.06 3.87 -5.64
N ASP A 71 -6.60 4.87 -6.41
CA ASP A 71 -7.44 5.70 -7.25
C ASP A 71 -6.74 6.17 -8.54
N THR A 72 -5.95 5.31 -9.20
CA THR A 72 -5.61 5.56 -10.60
C THR A 72 -6.83 5.25 -11.46
N VAL A 73 -7.63 6.28 -11.73
CA VAL A 73 -8.71 6.20 -12.71
C VAL A 73 -8.09 5.86 -14.06
N ASP A 74 -8.48 4.71 -14.60
CA ASP A 74 -8.03 4.26 -15.91
C ASP A 74 -8.76 5.10 -16.98
N HIS A 75 -8.16 6.23 -17.36
CA HIS A 75 -8.78 7.21 -18.26
C HIS A 75 -9.08 6.60 -19.64
N GLU A 76 -8.31 5.59 -20.04
CA GLU A 76 -8.50 4.87 -21.31
C GLU A 76 -9.81 4.06 -21.32
N ALA A 77 -10.19 3.45 -20.19
CA ALA A 77 -11.46 2.75 -20.05
C ALA A 77 -12.67 3.69 -20.09
N ILE A 78 -12.54 4.92 -19.58
CA ILE A 78 -13.60 5.93 -19.58
C ILE A 78 -13.89 6.44 -21.00
N HIS A 79 -12.86 6.65 -21.81
CA HIS A 79 -13.04 7.12 -23.20
C HIS A 79 -13.61 6.04 -24.13
N ALA A 80 -13.31 4.76 -23.89
CA ALA A 80 -13.91 3.66 -24.65
C ALA A 80 -15.45 3.61 -24.46
N GLU A 81 -15.92 3.71 -23.22
CA GLU A 81 -17.35 3.68 -22.89
C GLU A 81 -18.10 4.91 -23.42
N ALA A 82 -17.49 6.11 -23.30
CA ALA A 82 -18.05 7.35 -23.86
C ALA A 82 -18.18 7.32 -25.39
N THR A 83 -17.24 6.66 -26.07
CA THR A 83 -17.26 6.54 -27.54
C THR A 83 -18.33 5.55 -28.02
N VAL A 84 -18.54 4.45 -27.28
CA VAL A 84 -19.59 3.46 -27.58
C VAL A 84 -20.99 4.05 -27.34
N ALA A 85 -21.18 4.79 -26.24
CA ALA A 85 -22.45 5.47 -25.95
C ALA A 85 -22.82 6.52 -27.00
N ARG A 86 -21.84 7.23 -27.57
CA ARG A 86 -22.06 8.23 -28.62
C ARG A 86 -22.40 7.63 -29.99
N ARG A 87 -22.07 6.36 -30.23
CA ARG A 87 -22.24 5.68 -31.53
C ARG A 87 -23.59 4.94 -31.65
N GLY A 88 -24.35 4.85 -30.56
CA GLY A 88 -25.66 4.20 -30.49
C GLY A 88 -26.86 5.14 -30.66
N HIS A 89 -26.64 6.39 -31.06
CA HIS A 89 -27.68 7.38 -31.42
C HIS A 89 -27.64 7.67 -32.91
#